data_AF-T1I4N1-F1
#
_entry.id   AF-T1I4N1-F1
#
_cell.length_a   1.000
_cell.length_b   1.000
_cell.length_c   1.000
_cell.angle_alpha   90.00
_cell.angle_beta   90.00
_cell.angle_gamma   90.00
#
_symmetry.space_group_name_H-M   'P 1'
#
loop_
_entity.id
_entity.type
_entity.pdbx_description
1 polymer ?
#
loop_
_entity_poly.entity_id
_entity_poly.type
_entity_poly.pdbx_seq_one_letter_code
_entity_poly.pdbx_strand_id
1 'polypeptide(L)'
;MSLSLEDIMDAIKQGTQENRSLVEKFDKLQTTINDLYVEIRNFKVKTFEQDKIIKRQQAEIEFLKKEAKKNNVIIYGVPEEKDEHVVDTLNVVKKVCNEVAFDLPDLVINNCYRIGRGKNPRPICLSLTSNKFMSD
;
A
#
# COMPACT_ATOMS: atom_id res chain seq x y z
N MET A 1 -58.76 4.66 -52.32
CA MET A 1 -58.88 5.61 -51.19
C MET A 1 -57.76 6.62 -51.33
N SER A 2 -58.08 7.87 -51.68
CA SER A 2 -57.13 8.98 -51.69
C SER A 2 -57.10 9.60 -50.29
N LEU A 3 -55.91 9.82 -49.74
CA LEU A 3 -55.73 10.60 -48.51
C LEU A 3 -56.27 12.02 -48.73
N SER A 4 -56.97 12.57 -47.73
CA SER A 4 -57.42 13.95 -47.78
C SER A 4 -56.24 14.89 -47.52
N LEU A 5 -56.36 16.15 -47.95
CA LEU A 5 -55.36 17.17 -47.66
C LEU A 5 -55.18 17.40 -46.15
N GLU A 6 -56.26 17.22 -45.38
CA GLU A 6 -56.30 17.35 -43.92
C GLU A 6 -55.41 16.29 -43.26
N ASP A 7 -55.52 15.02 -43.70
CA ASP A 7 -54.72 13.90 -43.17
C ASP A 7 -53.22 14.13 -43.40
N ILE A 8 -52.86 14.70 -44.56
CA ILE A 8 -51.48 15.06 -44.89
C ILE A 8 -50.99 16.19 -43.99
N MET A 9 -51.80 17.23 -43.77
CA MET A 9 -51.45 18.36 -42.92
C MET A 9 -51.24 17.94 -41.46
N ASP A 10 -52.09 17.05 -40.93
CA ASP A 10 -51.96 16.59 -39.56
C ASP A 10 -50.73 15.68 -39.37
N ALA A 11 -50.42 14.82 -40.35
CA ALA A 11 -49.18 14.05 -40.35
C ALA A 11 -47.93 14.95 -40.37
N ILE A 12 -47.95 16.05 -41.15
CA ILE A 12 -46.86 17.03 -41.18
C ILE A 12 -46.71 17.74 -39.83
N LYS A 13 -47.81 18.17 -39.20
CA LYS A 13 -47.77 18.80 -37.86
C LYS A 13 -47.19 17.85 -36.82
N GLN A 14 -47.65 16.60 -36.80
CA GLN A 14 -47.17 15.58 -35.88
C GLN A 14 -45.67 15.31 -36.08
N GLY A 15 -45.24 15.09 -37.33
CA GLY A 15 -43.82 14.90 -37.63
C GLY A 15 -42.95 16.11 -37.26
N THR A 16 -43.47 17.33 -37.40
CA THR A 16 -42.76 18.56 -36.98
C THR A 16 -42.61 18.62 -35.46
N GLN A 17 -43.64 18.22 -34.71
CA GLN A 17 -43.60 18.18 -33.25
C GLN A 17 -42.63 17.11 -32.73
N GLU A 18 -42.64 15.92 -33.33
CA GLU A 18 -41.70 14.84 -33.01
C GLU A 18 -40.25 15.26 -33.30
N ASN A 19 -40.00 15.90 -34.43
CA ASN A 19 -38.68 16.46 -34.77
C ASN A 19 -38.21 17.49 -33.75
N ARG A 20 -39.08 18.40 -33.29
CA ARG A 20 -38.71 19.37 -32.24
C ARG A 20 -38.33 18.66 -30.93
N SER A 21 -39.09 17.65 -30.52
CA SER A 21 -38.76 16.85 -29.32
C SER A 21 -37.44 16.10 -29.47
N LEU A 22 -37.13 15.58 -30.67
CA LEU A 22 -35.85 14.93 -30.94
C LEU A 22 -34.68 15.91 -30.83
N VAL A 23 -34.79 17.11 -31.39
CA VAL A 23 -33.76 18.15 -31.27
C VAL A 23 -33.47 18.48 -29.81
N GLU A 24 -34.51 18.69 -28.99
CA GLU A 24 -34.33 18.95 -27.55
C GLU A 24 -33.63 17.80 -26.81
N LYS A 25 -33.92 16.54 -27.18
CA LYS A 25 -33.22 15.37 -26.62
C LYS A 25 -31.76 15.32 -27.06
N PHE A 26 -31.47 15.67 -28.31
CA PHE A 26 -30.09 15.77 -28.81
C PHE A 26 -29.31 16.85 -28.08
N ASP A 27 -29.88 18.03 -27.82
CA ASP A 27 -29.21 19.10 -27.08
C ASP A 27 -28.88 18.67 -25.64
N LYS A 28 -29.82 17.97 -24.97
CA LYS A 28 -29.58 17.40 -23.63
C LYS A 28 -28.50 16.32 -23.65
N LEU A 29 -28.50 15.47 -24.67
CA LEU A 29 -27.49 14.43 -24.84
C LEU A 29 -26.10 15.08 -25.04
N GLN A 30 -26.03 16.09 -25.90
CA GLN A 30 -24.79 16.83 -26.18
C GLN A 30 -24.23 17.48 -24.92
N THR A 31 -25.10 18.08 -24.10
CA THR A 31 -24.72 18.68 -22.82
C THR A 31 -24.16 17.62 -21.87
N THR A 32 -24.89 16.52 -21.69
CA THR A 32 -24.46 15.40 -20.84
C THR A 32 -23.10 14.84 -21.28
N ILE A 33 -22.88 14.69 -22.58
CA ILE A 33 -21.61 14.20 -23.14
C ILE A 33 -20.46 15.15 -22.78
N ASN A 34 -20.68 16.46 -22.94
CA ASN A 34 -19.66 17.47 -22.62
C ASN A 34 -19.31 17.45 -21.12
N ASP A 35 -20.31 17.33 -20.25
CA ASP A 35 -20.11 17.24 -18.80
C ASP A 35 -19.30 15.99 -18.43
N LEU A 36 -19.64 14.83 -19.00
CA LEU A 36 -18.91 13.58 -18.81
C LEU A 36 -17.45 13.68 -19.30
N TYR A 37 -17.19 14.39 -20.40
CA TYR A 37 -15.82 14.62 -20.87
C TYR A 37 -14.99 15.42 -19.86
N VAL A 38 -15.59 16.45 -19.25
CA VAL A 38 -14.93 17.25 -18.20
C VAL A 38 -14.67 16.40 -16.97
N GLU A 39 -15.64 15.60 -16.52
CA GLU A 39 -15.47 14.70 -15.39
C GLU A 39 -14.36 13.68 -15.60
N ILE A 40 -14.36 13.00 -16.75
CA ILE A 40 -13.31 12.01 -17.11
C ILE A 40 -11.93 12.66 -17.08
N ARG A 41 -11.80 13.88 -17.59
CA ARG A 41 -10.53 14.62 -17.55
C ARG A 41 -10.10 14.90 -16.12
N ASN A 42 -11.02 15.37 -15.28
CA ASN A 42 -10.74 15.66 -13.88
C ASN A 42 -10.37 14.40 -13.09
N PHE A 43 -11.05 13.28 -13.34
CA PHE A 43 -10.70 12.00 -12.72
C PHE A 43 -9.29 11.55 -13.10
N LYS A 44 -8.91 11.64 -14.38
CA LYS A 44 -7.54 11.29 -14.82
C LYS A 44 -6.46 12.09 -14.08
N VAL A 45 -6.68 13.40 -13.89
CA VAL A 45 -5.74 14.24 -13.15
C VAL A 45 -5.65 13.80 -11.69
N LYS A 46 -6.79 13.61 -11.01
CA LYS A 46 -6.83 13.16 -9.62
C LYS A 46 -6.15 11.81 -9.42
N THR A 47 -6.40 10.84 -10.29
CA THR A 47 -5.77 9.52 -10.23
C THR A 47 -4.25 9.61 -10.37
N PHE A 48 -3.76 10.44 -11.29
CA PHE A 48 -2.32 10.64 -11.47
C PHE A 48 -1.64 11.27 -10.24
N GLU A 49 -2.30 12.23 -9.59
CA GLU A 49 -1.79 12.84 -8.35
C GLU A 49 -1.78 11.84 -7.19
N GLN A 50 -2.85 11.04 -7.05
CA GLN A 50 -2.94 9.99 -6.04
C GLN A 50 -1.83 8.95 -6.23
N ASP A 51 -1.56 8.51 -7.46
CA ASP A 51 -0.47 7.56 -7.76
C ASP A 51 0.90 8.10 -7.33
N LYS A 52 1.15 9.40 -7.50
CA LYS A 52 2.39 10.02 -7.02
C LYS A 52 2.50 9.98 -5.49
N ILE A 53 1.40 10.28 -4.79
CA ILE A 53 1.36 10.25 -3.33
C ILE A 53 1.60 8.83 -2.82
N ILE A 54 0.92 7.84 -3.39
CA ILE A 54 1.07 6.42 -3.03
C ILE A 54 2.52 5.98 -3.21
N LYS A 55 3.15 6.31 -4.35
CA LYS A 55 4.56 5.96 -4.59
C LYS A 55 5.50 6.58 -3.56
N ARG A 56 5.28 7.85 -3.20
CA ARG A 56 6.08 8.54 -2.18
C ARG A 56 5.92 7.89 -0.81
N GLN A 57 4.68 7.63 -0.40
CA GLN A 57 4.38 6.98 0.88
C GLN A 57 4.96 5.57 0.95
N GLN A 58 4.91 4.81 -0.14
CA GLN A 58 5.48 3.47 -0.19
C GLN A 58 7.00 3.49 0.01
N ALA A 59 7.70 4.44 -0.64
CA ALA A 59 9.14 4.62 -0.47
C ALA A 59 9.50 5.01 0.96
N GLU A 60 8.70 5.90 1.58
CA GLU A 60 8.89 6.31 2.98
C GLU A 60 8.66 5.15 3.95
N ILE A 61 7.60 4.35 3.76
CA ILE A 61 7.34 3.15 4.55
C ILE A 61 8.49 2.16 4.43
N GLU A 62 9.01 1.94 3.23
CA GLU A 62 10.14 1.03 3.02
C GLU A 62 11.40 1.53 3.74
N PHE A 63 11.69 2.83 3.63
CA PHE A 63 12.79 3.47 4.34
C PHE A 63 12.65 3.32 5.85
N LEU A 64 11.49 3.66 6.42
CA LEU A 64 11.22 3.54 7.85
C LEU A 64 11.32 2.09 8.33
N LYS A 65 10.84 1.11 7.54
CA LYS A 65 10.98 -0.32 7.85
C LYS A 65 12.44 -0.77 7.88
N LYS A 66 13.29 -0.23 7.00
CA LYS A 66 14.73 -0.51 6.99
C LYS A 66 15.40 0.12 8.22
N GLU A 67 15.14 1.39 8.50
CA GLU A 67 15.71 2.09 9.64
C GLU A 67 15.28 1.46 10.99
N ALA A 68 14.03 1.01 11.11
CA ALA A 68 13.52 0.35 12.32
C ALA A 68 14.17 -1.02 12.60
N LYS A 69 14.87 -1.61 11.62
CA LYS A 69 15.55 -2.92 11.75
C LYS A 69 17.07 -2.79 11.68
N LYS A 70 17.61 -1.59 11.58
CA LYS A 70 19.03 -1.32 11.34
C LYS A 70 19.93 -1.76 12.49
N ASN A 71 19.40 -1.69 13.70
CA ASN A 71 19.99 -2.17 14.95
C ASN A 71 19.65 -3.64 15.28
N ASN A 72 19.03 -4.38 14.37
CA ASN A 72 18.74 -5.79 14.60
C ASN A 72 19.86 -6.65 14.03
N VAL A 73 20.45 -7.49 14.88
CA VAL A 73 21.42 -8.51 14.51
C VAL A 73 20.70 -9.86 14.44
N ILE A 74 20.84 -10.56 13.32
CA ILE A 74 20.28 -11.91 13.16
C ILE A 74 21.41 -12.92 13.28
N ILE A 75 21.29 -13.81 14.27
CA ILE A 75 22.28 -14.83 14.58
C ILE A 75 21.73 -16.18 14.10
N TYR A 76 22.47 -16.84 13.23
CA TYR A 76 22.11 -18.14 12.65
C TYR A 76 22.96 -19.26 13.25
N GLY A 77 22.46 -20.50 13.17
CA GLY A 77 23.26 -21.70 13.49
C GLY A 77 23.39 -22.01 14.99
N VAL A 78 22.79 -21.23 15.87
CA VAL A 78 22.77 -21.51 17.32
C VAL A 78 21.77 -22.63 17.60
N PRO A 79 22.18 -23.82 18.09
CA PRO A 79 21.27 -24.91 18.40
C PRO A 79 20.13 -24.48 19.33
N GLU A 80 18.95 -25.10 19.18
CA GLU A 80 17.84 -24.90 20.12
C GLU A 80 17.89 -25.98 21.19
N GLU A 81 17.74 -25.58 22.45
CA GLU A 81 17.57 -26.51 23.56
C GLU A 81 16.09 -26.88 23.71
N LYS A 82 15.84 -28.07 24.24
CA LYS A 82 14.48 -28.51 24.56
C LYS A 82 13.97 -27.61 25.70
N ASP A 83 12.81 -26.98 25.48
CA ASP A 83 12.19 -26.04 26.42
C ASP A 83 12.93 -24.68 26.60
N GLU A 84 13.71 -24.24 25.58
CA GLU A 84 14.38 -22.92 25.60
C GLU A 84 13.38 -21.76 25.83
N HIS A 85 13.56 -21.02 26.93
CA HIS A 85 12.82 -19.80 27.21
C HIS A 85 13.59 -18.55 26.74
N VAL A 86 12.90 -17.40 26.69
CA VAL A 86 13.48 -16.12 26.22
C VAL A 86 14.74 -15.73 27.01
N VAL A 87 14.77 -15.99 28.31
CA VAL A 87 15.94 -15.71 29.17
C VAL A 87 17.14 -16.58 28.77
N ASP A 88 16.89 -17.82 28.36
CA ASP A 88 17.93 -18.75 27.93
C ASP A 88 18.54 -18.30 26.60
N THR A 89 17.72 -17.80 25.67
CA THR A 89 18.19 -17.24 24.40
C THR A 89 19.18 -16.08 24.61
N LEU A 90 18.90 -15.17 25.55
CA LEU A 90 19.81 -14.07 25.88
C LEU A 90 21.14 -14.57 26.45
N ASN A 91 21.09 -15.55 27.37
CA ASN A 91 22.28 -16.12 27.97
C ASN A 91 23.17 -16.82 26.93
N VAL A 92 22.56 -17.51 25.96
CA VAL A 92 23.29 -18.12 24.84
C VAL A 92 23.99 -17.06 23.99
N VAL A 93 23.30 -15.97 23.65
CA VAL A 93 23.91 -14.86 22.89
C VAL A 93 25.09 -14.25 23.65
N LYS A 94 24.96 -14.00 24.96
CA LYS A 94 26.06 -13.47 25.78
C LYS A 94 27.28 -14.40 25.82
N LYS A 95 27.07 -15.72 25.90
CA LYS A 95 28.17 -16.70 25.83
C LYS A 95 28.92 -16.61 24.51
N VAL A 96 28.19 -16.55 23.39
CA VAL A 96 28.79 -16.40 22.05
C VAL A 96 29.56 -15.08 21.93
N CYS A 97 29.01 -13.97 22.44
CA CYS A 97 29.70 -12.69 22.49
C CYS A 97 31.02 -12.75 23.29
N ASN A 98 31.00 -13.40 24.46
CA ASN A 98 32.20 -13.58 25.29
C ASN A 98 33.27 -14.43 24.59
N GLU A 99 32.88 -15.47 23.84
CA GLU A 99 33.82 -16.29 23.06
C GLU A 99 34.57 -15.49 21.98
N VAL A 100 33.94 -14.43 21.44
CA VAL A 100 34.56 -13.53 20.45
C VAL A 100 35.12 -12.24 21.07
N ALA A 101 35.28 -12.19 22.40
CA ALA A 101 35.74 -11.03 23.15
C ALA A 101 34.93 -9.74 22.86
N PHE A 102 33.64 -9.90 22.58
CA PHE A 102 32.72 -8.79 22.41
C PHE A 102 31.92 -8.58 23.69
N ASP A 103 32.09 -7.42 24.33
CA ASP A 103 31.28 -7.04 25.48
C ASP A 103 29.91 -6.54 25.01
N LEU A 104 28.84 -7.21 25.47
CA LEU A 104 27.46 -6.84 25.18
C LEU A 104 26.74 -6.47 26.49
N PRO A 105 26.77 -5.19 26.90
CA PRO A 105 26.08 -4.72 28.09
C PRO A 105 24.56 -4.92 28.02
N ASP A 106 23.92 -5.27 29.13
CA ASP A 106 22.46 -5.44 29.17
C ASP A 106 21.70 -4.16 28.80
N LEU A 107 22.25 -3.00 29.12
CA LEU A 107 21.64 -1.69 28.82
C LEU A 107 21.51 -1.43 27.31
N VAL A 108 22.35 -2.05 26.48
CA VAL A 108 22.29 -1.87 25.02
C VAL A 108 21.33 -2.85 24.34
N ILE A 109 20.79 -3.81 25.07
CA ILE A 109 19.89 -4.83 24.53
C ILE A 109 18.44 -4.36 24.74
N ASN A 110 17.72 -4.21 23.63
CA ASN A 110 16.30 -3.90 23.65
C ASN A 110 15.45 -5.17 23.72
N ASN A 111 15.77 -6.16 22.88
CA ASN A 111 15.04 -7.44 22.86
C ASN A 111 15.90 -8.56 22.28
N CYS A 112 15.68 -9.81 22.70
CA CYS A 112 16.39 -10.99 22.19
C CYS A 112 15.43 -12.19 22.14
N TYR A 113 15.17 -12.73 20.95
CA TYR A 113 14.21 -13.83 20.78
C TYR A 113 14.44 -14.62 19.49
N ARG A 114 14.00 -15.89 19.46
CA ARG A 114 14.02 -16.73 18.26
C ARG A 114 12.96 -16.27 17.25
N ILE A 115 13.31 -16.25 15.96
CA ILE A 115 12.41 -15.85 14.86
C ILE A 115 12.12 -17.00 13.91
N GLY A 116 10.90 -17.03 13.38
CA GLY A 116 10.44 -18.01 12.40
C GLY A 116 9.81 -19.27 13.02
N ARG A 117 9.19 -20.08 12.15
CA ARG A 117 8.59 -21.38 12.48
C ARG A 117 9.26 -22.45 11.62
N GLY A 118 9.62 -23.59 12.21
CA GLY A 118 10.02 -24.80 11.48
C GLY A 118 11.42 -24.83 10.83
N LYS A 119 12.26 -23.78 10.97
CA LYS A 119 13.70 -23.88 10.64
C LYS A 119 14.43 -24.37 11.87
N ASN A 120 15.18 -25.45 11.78
CA ASN A 120 16.01 -25.96 12.89
C ASN A 120 17.51 -25.82 12.56
N PRO A 121 18.28 -25.04 13.34
CA PRO A 121 17.82 -24.16 14.43
C PRO A 121 17.18 -22.85 13.92
N ARG A 122 16.20 -22.31 14.67
CA ARG A 122 15.61 -20.99 14.39
C ARG A 122 16.64 -19.89 14.65
N PRO A 123 16.74 -18.88 13.77
CA PRO A 123 17.62 -17.75 14.01
C PRO A 123 17.20 -16.96 15.27
N ILE A 124 18.17 -16.33 15.92
CA ILE A 124 17.93 -15.38 17.02
C ILE A 124 17.93 -13.96 16.43
N CYS A 125 16.93 -13.17 16.79
CA CYS A 125 16.90 -11.73 16.55
C CYS A 125 17.30 -11.02 17.83
N LEU A 126 18.43 -10.32 17.79
CA LEU A 126 18.90 -9.41 18.83
C LEU A 126 18.64 -7.97 18.36
N SER A 127 17.77 -7.25 19.06
CA SER A 127 17.51 -5.83 18.83
C SER A 127 18.27 -5.00 19.85
N LEU A 128 19.02 -4.00 19.38
CA LEU A 128 19.80 -3.10 20.24
C LEU A 128 19.05 -1.79 20.47
N THR A 129 19.29 -1.11 21.59
CA THR A 129 18.62 0.16 21.93
C THR A 129 19.06 1.34 21.06
N SER A 130 20.24 1.27 20.44
CA SER A 130 20.83 2.34 19.64
C SER A 130 21.31 1.85 18.27
N ASN A 131 21.18 2.72 17.26
CA ASN A 131 21.76 2.55 15.92
C ASN A 131 23.23 2.97 15.84
N LYS A 132 23.76 3.63 16.88
CA LYS A 132 25.19 3.92 17.04
C LYS A 132 25.78 2.88 17.98
N PHE A 133 26.78 2.14 17.51
CA PHE A 133 27.74 1.53 18.42
C PHE A 133 28.32 2.68 19.24
N MET A 134 28.16 2.64 20.56
CA MET A 134 28.86 3.56 21.44
C MET A 134 30.35 3.29 21.23
N SER A 135 30.99 4.17 20.48
CA SER A 135 32.43 4.27 20.39
C SER A 135 32.76 5.38 21.37
N ASP A 136 33.35 5.01 22.50
CA ASP A 136 34.07 5.96 23.35
C ASP A 136 35.34 6.45 22.64
#